data_AF-A0AAU2EVY8-F1
#
_entry.id   AF-A0AAU2EVY8-F1
#
_cell.length_a   1.000
_cell.length_b   1.000
_cell.length_c   1.000
_cell.angle_alpha   90.00
_cell.angle_beta   90.00
_cell.angle_gamma   90.00
#
_symmetry.space_group_name_H-M   'P 1'
#
loop_
_entity.id
_entity.type
_entity.pdbx_description
1 polymer ?
#
loop_
_entity_poly.entity_id
_entity_poly.type
_entity_poly.pdbx_seq_one_letter_code
_entity_poly.pdbx_strand_id
1 'polypeptide(L)'
;MADRPSHRPGARAVWSDFCAVGPSPELRERLQEEQQRIRGASALGNQFVVGGGPRPLGFDDGTIVPPGEFPVGTPRATIAAAAAERRPLTGAVRVVVVLADFDDKEMTQDKQHFEELFFSLGAMPKGSVREYYREVTHGLVDIVGEVVGPVRLPRDLSWYANGNFGIGKPSGQPRAHLMARDTAMAADPQINYAPYDNDGNGFVDAFIVLHAGPGGEVTGDPGDIWSHKWTLPNAHNADGARIFAYLTIPEDARIGVCAHELGHLLFGFPDLYDIDGTSEGIGNWCLMAGGSWNEGGHRPAHPSAWCKIDQGWATVSNVSGSATLSIPDVKNSHQVHRLWSGGLPGSEYFLVENRQRTGYDAALPGDGLLIWHVDEHQPDNSDETHYMVGLVQADNDQDLEWSANRGDAGDPYPGSTGNTTFGPTSAPSSHSHSGAPTGVSVTGISASGPTMTATVAVTVPGPVHVPVGVTATRAEADGTVGLAEMIDSFQARLSALEQTMARDTRRSAEPVLEGGPRHERDGAARTAESTPGAGRAHRRG
;
A
#
# COMPACT_ATOMS: atom_id res chain seq x y z
N MET A 1 1.63 18.58 -48.54
CA MET A 1 0.38 18.57 -47.76
C MET A 1 0.30 17.20 -47.14
N ALA A 2 0.73 17.09 -45.88
CA ALA A 2 1.01 15.84 -45.20
C ALA A 2 -0.14 15.46 -44.26
N ASP A 3 -0.46 14.17 -44.27
CA ASP A 3 -1.42 13.48 -43.42
C ASP A 3 -1.14 13.72 -41.92
N ARG A 4 -2.21 13.98 -41.16
CA ARG A 4 -2.18 13.94 -39.69
C ARG A 4 -2.49 12.51 -39.23
N PRO A 5 -1.68 11.90 -38.35
CA PRO A 5 -2.00 10.61 -37.77
C PRO A 5 -3.11 10.75 -36.72
N SER A 6 -4.02 9.78 -36.72
CA SER A 6 -5.12 9.63 -35.78
C SER A 6 -4.61 9.25 -34.39
N HIS A 7 -4.93 10.07 -33.38
CA HIS A 7 -4.77 9.69 -31.97
C HIS A 7 -5.76 8.57 -31.63
N ARG A 8 -5.23 7.41 -31.20
CA ARG A 8 -6.01 6.43 -30.46
C ARG A 8 -6.15 6.92 -29.01
N PRO A 9 -7.32 6.80 -28.37
CA PRO A 9 -7.44 7.05 -26.94
C PRO A 9 -6.71 5.92 -26.21
N GLY A 10 -5.53 6.20 -25.66
CA GLY A 10 -4.86 5.30 -24.74
C GLY A 10 -5.72 5.11 -23.49
N ALA A 11 -5.83 3.87 -23.01
CA ALA A 11 -6.34 3.61 -21.67
C ALA A 11 -5.45 4.36 -20.67
N ARG A 12 -6.05 5.19 -19.82
CA ARG A 12 -5.34 6.02 -18.83
C ARG A 12 -5.45 5.37 -17.46
N ALA A 13 -4.34 5.33 -16.73
CA ALA A 13 -4.28 4.77 -15.40
C ALA A 13 -5.11 5.63 -14.43
N VAL A 14 -6.01 5.00 -13.68
CA VAL A 14 -6.64 5.57 -12.49
C VAL A 14 -5.91 4.96 -11.31
N TRP A 15 -5.46 5.78 -10.35
CA TRP A 15 -4.60 5.38 -9.23
C TRP A 15 -5.17 4.28 -8.33
N SER A 16 -6.45 3.96 -8.44
CA SER A 16 -7.21 3.24 -7.41
C SER A 16 -6.89 1.74 -7.25
N ASP A 17 -5.65 1.31 -7.45
CA ASP A 17 -5.26 -0.10 -7.55
C ASP A 17 -3.73 -0.38 -7.65
N PHE A 18 -2.87 0.59 -7.31
CA PHE A 18 -1.40 0.46 -7.38
C PHE A 18 -0.82 0.07 -6.02
N CYS A 19 -0.40 -1.19 -5.88
CA CYS A 19 0.33 -1.70 -4.71
C CYS A 19 1.84 -1.61 -4.97
N ALA A 20 2.33 -0.41 -5.20
CA ALA A 20 3.72 -0.06 -5.50
C ALA A 20 4.03 1.24 -4.76
N VAL A 21 5.31 1.62 -4.55
CA VAL A 21 5.64 2.87 -3.81
C VAL A 21 4.68 4.00 -4.15
N GLY A 22 4.15 4.67 -3.14
CA GLY A 22 3.21 5.76 -3.33
C GLY A 22 3.73 6.78 -4.36
N PRO A 23 2.86 7.40 -5.17
CA PRO A 23 3.30 8.32 -6.20
C PRO A 23 3.86 9.58 -5.54
N SER A 24 4.72 10.29 -6.27
CA SER A 24 5.18 11.61 -5.85
C SER A 24 3.97 12.51 -5.59
N PRO A 25 4.06 13.48 -4.65
CA PRO A 25 2.97 14.42 -4.40
C PRO A 25 2.44 15.08 -5.68
N GLU A 26 3.33 15.46 -6.60
CA GLU A 26 2.97 16.09 -7.87
C GLU A 26 2.27 15.13 -8.84
N LEU A 27 2.66 13.84 -8.85
CA LEU A 27 1.93 12.84 -9.64
C LEU A 27 0.56 12.55 -9.01
N ARG A 28 0.49 12.43 -7.67
CA ARG A 28 -0.76 12.24 -6.92
C ARG A 28 -1.77 13.35 -7.25
N GLU A 29 -1.35 14.61 -7.16
CA GLU A 29 -2.19 15.77 -7.49
C GLU A 29 -2.72 15.69 -8.94
N ARG A 30 -1.83 15.39 -9.91
CA ARG A 30 -2.24 15.21 -11.32
C ARG A 30 -3.26 14.09 -11.50
N LEU A 31 -3.07 12.96 -10.81
CA LEU A 31 -3.99 11.81 -10.86
C LEU A 31 -5.34 12.16 -10.23
N GLN A 32 -5.36 12.90 -9.12
CA GLN A 32 -6.58 13.37 -8.47
C GLN A 32 -7.34 14.38 -9.34
N GLU A 33 -6.66 15.36 -9.94
CA GLU A 33 -7.26 16.32 -10.87
C GLU A 33 -7.89 15.60 -12.08
N GLU A 34 -7.20 14.59 -12.62
CA GLU A 34 -7.72 13.80 -13.74
C GLU A 34 -8.93 12.96 -13.31
N GLN A 35 -8.88 12.34 -12.13
CA GLN A 35 -10.00 11.58 -11.59
C GLN A 35 -11.23 12.48 -11.37
N GLN A 36 -11.04 13.68 -10.82
CA GLN A 36 -12.09 14.69 -10.68
C GLN A 36 -12.66 15.11 -12.04
N ARG A 37 -11.80 15.31 -13.05
CA ARG A 37 -12.22 15.63 -14.41
C ARG A 37 -13.05 14.50 -15.04
N ILE A 38 -12.67 13.24 -14.84
CA ILE A 38 -13.41 12.07 -15.34
C ILE A 38 -14.77 11.95 -14.63
N ARG A 39 -14.79 12.10 -13.30
CA ARG A 39 -16.02 12.11 -12.49
C ARG A 39 -16.96 13.24 -12.92
N GLY A 40 -16.42 14.43 -13.23
CA GLY A 40 -17.19 15.57 -13.73
C GLY A 40 -17.73 15.38 -15.16
N ALA A 41 -17.10 14.51 -15.96
CA ALA A 41 -17.48 14.28 -17.36
C ALA A 41 -18.61 13.24 -17.55
N SER A 42 -18.91 12.41 -16.54
CA SER A 42 -19.97 11.39 -16.63
C SER A 42 -20.51 11.03 -15.25
N ALA A 43 -21.85 10.97 -15.11
CA ALA A 43 -22.51 10.46 -13.91
C ALA A 43 -22.21 8.96 -13.62
N LEU A 44 -21.71 8.21 -14.62
CA LEU A 44 -21.20 6.85 -14.47
C LEU A 44 -19.73 6.81 -13.98
N GLY A 45 -19.04 7.95 -13.94
CA GLY A 45 -17.69 8.08 -13.40
C GLY A 45 -17.62 7.75 -11.90
N ASN A 46 -18.75 7.81 -11.19
CA ASN A 46 -18.90 7.37 -9.80
C ASN A 46 -18.96 5.84 -9.64
N GLN A 47 -19.09 5.08 -10.74
CA GLN A 47 -19.21 3.60 -10.70
C GLN A 47 -17.90 2.87 -11.02
N PHE A 48 -16.82 3.60 -11.32
CA PHE A 48 -15.49 3.03 -11.48
C PHE A 48 -14.64 3.28 -10.23
N VAL A 49 -14.95 2.53 -9.18
CA VAL A 49 -13.94 2.13 -8.19
C VAL A 49 -13.60 0.70 -8.59
N VAL A 50 -12.43 0.52 -9.20
CA VAL A 50 -11.95 -0.81 -9.54
C VAL A 50 -11.46 -1.39 -8.23
N GLY A 51 -12.15 -2.43 -7.74
CA GLY A 51 -11.79 -3.07 -6.50
C GLY A 51 -10.46 -3.79 -6.61
N GLY A 52 -9.66 -3.66 -5.55
CA GLY A 52 -8.40 -4.36 -5.32
C GLY A 52 -8.52 -5.86 -5.57
N GLY A 53 -8.09 -6.28 -6.76
CA GLY A 53 -7.82 -7.69 -7.01
C GLY A 53 -6.78 -8.20 -6.01
N PRO A 54 -6.82 -9.49 -5.60
CA PRO A 54 -5.86 -10.01 -4.62
C PRO A 54 -4.42 -9.80 -5.11
N ARG A 55 -3.57 -9.20 -4.26
CA ARG A 55 -2.18 -8.90 -4.59
C ARG A 55 -1.46 -10.18 -5.04
N PRO A 56 -0.62 -10.14 -6.09
CA PRO A 56 0.34 -11.22 -6.35
C PRO A 56 1.16 -11.50 -5.09
N LEU A 57 1.49 -12.76 -4.83
CA LEU A 57 2.38 -13.08 -3.72
C LEU A 57 3.77 -12.51 -4.01
N GLY A 58 4.39 -11.90 -3.01
CA GLY A 58 5.70 -11.29 -3.15
C GLY A 58 5.70 -9.81 -3.45
N PHE A 59 4.61 -9.25 -3.96
CA PHE A 59 4.53 -7.86 -4.41
C PHE A 59 4.25 -6.95 -3.20
N ASP A 60 5.24 -6.15 -2.81
CA ASP A 60 5.29 -5.27 -1.62
C ASP A 60 4.86 -5.94 -0.30
N ASP A 61 5.08 -7.25 -0.21
CA ASP A 61 4.93 -8.03 1.02
C ASP A 61 6.30 -8.59 1.47
N GLY A 62 6.34 -9.29 2.61
CA GLY A 62 7.57 -9.88 3.14
C GLY A 62 7.99 -11.20 2.50
N THR A 63 7.45 -11.63 1.36
CA THR A 63 7.86 -12.91 0.75
C THR A 63 9.28 -12.82 0.20
N ILE A 64 10.18 -13.62 0.76
CA ILE A 64 11.59 -13.72 0.34
C ILE A 64 12.02 -15.15 0.00
N VAL A 65 11.16 -16.13 0.30
CA VAL A 65 11.37 -17.55 0.03
C VAL A 65 10.25 -18.06 -0.90
N PRO A 66 10.55 -18.86 -1.93
CA PRO A 66 9.55 -19.45 -2.81
C PRO A 66 8.53 -20.31 -2.04
N PRO A 67 7.24 -20.29 -2.42
CA PRO A 67 6.21 -21.13 -1.78
C PRO A 67 6.53 -22.63 -1.75
N GLY A 68 7.31 -23.13 -2.73
CA GLY A 68 7.72 -24.53 -2.81
C GLY A 68 8.70 -24.98 -1.74
N GLU A 69 9.32 -24.06 -1.00
CA GLU A 69 10.20 -24.37 0.14
C GLU A 69 9.42 -24.58 1.44
N PHE A 70 8.13 -24.21 1.48
CA PHE A 70 7.27 -24.37 2.64
C PHE A 70 6.50 -25.70 2.59
N PRO A 71 6.12 -26.27 3.75
CA PRO A 71 5.23 -27.41 3.81
C PRO A 71 3.93 -27.17 3.03
N VAL A 72 3.41 -28.22 2.38
CA VAL A 72 2.14 -28.16 1.67
C VAL A 72 1.03 -27.75 2.63
N GLY A 73 0.26 -26.71 2.25
CA GLY A 73 -0.83 -26.17 3.06
C GLY A 73 -0.45 -24.97 3.94
N THR A 74 0.81 -24.52 3.91
CA THR A 74 1.23 -23.28 4.58
C THR A 74 0.36 -22.10 4.10
N PRO A 75 -0.28 -21.34 5.01
CA PRO A 75 -1.08 -20.17 4.63
C PRO A 75 -0.25 -19.12 3.90
N ARG A 76 -0.89 -18.42 2.95
CA ARG A 76 -0.24 -17.33 2.21
C ARG A 76 0.33 -16.24 3.13
N ALA A 77 -0.40 -15.89 4.19
CA ALA A 77 0.05 -14.90 5.17
C ALA A 77 1.37 -15.28 5.85
N THR A 78 1.58 -16.58 6.15
CA THR A 78 2.84 -17.07 6.71
C THR A 78 3.99 -16.93 5.70
N ILE A 79 3.76 -17.24 4.42
CA ILE A 79 4.77 -17.06 3.38
C ILE A 79 5.13 -15.57 3.20
N ALA A 80 4.11 -14.71 3.22
CA ALA A 80 4.26 -13.27 3.11
C ALA A 80 4.91 -12.61 4.34
N ALA A 81 5.03 -13.32 5.48
CA ALA A 81 5.69 -12.83 6.68
C ALA A 81 7.19 -13.20 6.75
N ALA A 82 7.73 -13.96 5.79
CA ALA A 82 9.06 -14.55 5.87
C ALA A 82 10.18 -13.51 6.15
N ALA A 83 10.13 -12.32 5.53
CA ALA A 83 11.09 -11.26 5.79
C ALA A 83 11.02 -10.74 7.24
N ALA A 84 9.81 -10.56 7.77
CA ALA A 84 9.58 -10.11 9.14
C ALA A 84 10.02 -11.17 10.17
N GLU A 85 9.99 -12.46 9.82
CA GLU A 85 10.46 -13.55 10.68
C GLU A 85 11.99 -13.56 10.89
N ARG A 86 12.77 -12.84 10.06
CA ARG A 86 14.23 -12.67 10.23
C ARG A 86 14.61 -11.72 11.37
N ARG A 87 13.62 -11.10 12.03
CA ARG A 87 13.86 -10.12 13.10
C ARG A 87 14.51 -10.73 14.35
N PRO A 88 15.33 -9.95 15.09
CA PRO A 88 15.82 -8.63 14.70
C PRO A 88 17.04 -8.75 13.77
N LEU A 89 16.94 -8.19 12.56
CA LEU A 89 18.12 -7.97 11.73
C LEU A 89 18.97 -6.88 12.40
N THR A 90 20.23 -7.20 12.72
CA THR A 90 21.15 -6.29 13.40
C THR A 90 22.58 -6.46 12.89
N GLY A 91 23.43 -5.48 13.18
CA GLY A 91 24.81 -5.43 12.73
C GLY A 91 24.91 -4.99 11.26
N ALA A 92 25.97 -5.46 10.61
CA ALA A 92 26.21 -5.18 9.20
C ALA A 92 25.27 -6.03 8.33
N VAL A 93 24.29 -5.39 7.69
CA VAL A 93 23.38 -6.04 6.74
C VAL A 93 23.88 -5.74 5.33
N ARG A 94 24.29 -6.78 4.62
CA ARG A 94 24.85 -6.72 3.28
C ARG A 94 23.74 -6.62 2.25
N VAL A 95 23.84 -5.61 1.39
CA VAL A 95 22.92 -5.32 0.29
C VAL A 95 23.71 -5.20 -1.01
N VAL A 96 23.23 -5.80 -2.09
CA VAL A 96 23.84 -5.68 -3.42
C VAL A 96 22.98 -4.79 -4.30
N VAL A 97 23.59 -3.75 -4.89
CA VAL A 97 22.97 -2.86 -5.87
C VAL A 97 23.55 -3.16 -7.24
N VAL A 98 22.71 -3.55 -8.19
CA VAL A 98 23.12 -3.77 -9.57
C VAL A 98 22.49 -2.70 -10.45
N LEU A 99 23.35 -1.88 -11.06
CA LEU A 99 22.98 -0.91 -12.07
C LEU A 99 22.62 -1.67 -13.36
N ALA A 100 21.45 -1.41 -13.93
CA ALA A 100 20.97 -2.05 -15.14
C ALA A 100 20.61 -0.99 -16.20
N ASP A 101 21.10 -1.16 -17.42
CA ASP A 101 20.76 -0.30 -18.54
C ASP A 101 20.26 -1.10 -19.75
N PHE A 102 19.77 -0.38 -20.76
CA PHE A 102 19.02 -0.93 -21.89
C PHE A 102 19.51 -0.34 -23.21
N ASP A 103 19.24 -1.00 -24.33
CA ASP A 103 19.62 -0.49 -25.66
C ASP A 103 18.90 0.81 -26.03
N ASP A 104 17.66 0.99 -25.57
CA ASP A 104 16.87 2.22 -25.74
C ASP A 104 17.03 3.23 -24.60
N LYS A 105 17.74 2.87 -23.52
CA LYS A 105 17.91 3.71 -22.33
C LYS A 105 19.20 3.38 -21.56
N GLU A 106 20.23 4.18 -21.79
CA GLU A 106 21.52 4.02 -21.10
C GLU A 106 21.52 4.71 -19.72
N MET A 107 22.28 4.16 -18.79
CA MET A 107 22.55 4.79 -17.48
C MET A 107 23.42 6.03 -17.69
N THR A 108 23.01 7.15 -17.11
CA THR A 108 23.68 8.46 -17.22
C THR A 108 24.39 8.90 -15.94
N GLN A 109 23.94 8.44 -14.78
CA GLN A 109 24.53 8.69 -13.47
C GLN A 109 25.73 7.78 -13.26
N ASP A 110 26.76 8.34 -12.63
CA ASP A 110 27.96 7.58 -12.32
C ASP A 110 27.71 6.59 -11.18
N LYS A 111 28.38 5.44 -11.22
CA LYS A 111 28.33 4.43 -10.17
C LYS A 111 28.67 5.02 -8.79
N GLN A 112 29.61 5.97 -8.73
CA GLN A 112 29.99 6.66 -7.49
C GLN A 112 28.79 7.33 -6.82
N HIS A 113 27.86 7.91 -7.60
CA HIS A 113 26.66 8.54 -7.04
C HIS A 113 25.84 7.55 -6.23
N PHE A 114 25.68 6.32 -6.71
CA PHE A 114 24.91 5.29 -6.04
C PHE A 114 25.66 4.65 -4.86
N GLU A 115 26.99 4.56 -4.95
CA GLU A 115 27.81 4.19 -3.79
C GLU A 115 27.64 5.20 -2.66
N GLU A 116 27.59 6.50 -2.99
CA GLU A 116 27.34 7.56 -2.02
C GLU A 116 25.90 7.54 -1.49
N LEU A 117 24.90 7.39 -2.37
CA LEU A 117 23.48 7.33 -2.00
C LEU A 117 23.18 6.17 -1.04
N PHE A 118 23.76 4.99 -1.26
CA PHE A 118 23.46 3.81 -0.45
C PHE A 118 24.36 3.65 0.77
N PHE A 119 25.67 3.86 0.63
CA PHE A 119 26.64 3.31 1.60
C PHE A 119 27.53 4.35 2.30
N SER A 120 27.47 5.63 1.90
CA SER A 120 28.32 6.66 2.49
C SER A 120 27.90 7.08 3.89
N LEU A 121 28.80 7.78 4.58
CA LEU A 121 28.52 8.54 5.79
C LEU A 121 29.00 9.98 5.55
N GLY A 122 28.10 10.96 5.58
CA GLY A 122 28.41 12.38 5.44
C GLY A 122 28.77 12.85 4.03
N ALA A 123 28.57 12.06 2.98
CA ALA A 123 28.82 12.48 1.60
C ALA A 123 27.60 13.17 0.96
N MET A 124 26.40 12.69 1.29
CA MET A 124 25.16 13.21 0.73
C MET A 124 24.60 14.36 1.58
N PRO A 125 24.17 15.49 0.99
CA PRO A 125 23.67 16.66 1.76
C PRO A 125 22.48 16.36 2.68
N LYS A 126 21.70 15.32 2.38
CA LYS A 126 20.52 14.88 3.12
C LYS A 126 20.68 13.47 3.70
N GLY A 127 21.92 12.99 3.71
CA GLY A 127 22.30 11.66 4.14
C GLY A 127 22.07 10.56 3.09
N SER A 128 22.68 9.42 3.34
CA SER A 128 22.56 8.17 2.57
C SER A 128 21.54 7.21 3.18
N VAL A 129 21.18 6.14 2.46
CA VAL A 129 20.34 5.04 2.99
C VAL A 129 20.96 4.43 4.24
N ARG A 130 22.29 4.26 4.27
CA ARG A 130 23.02 3.79 5.46
C ARG A 130 22.86 4.75 6.64
N GLU A 131 22.98 6.06 6.43
CA GLU A 131 22.80 7.06 7.49
C GLU A 131 21.37 7.05 8.05
N TYR A 132 20.38 6.94 7.15
CA TYR A 132 18.98 6.78 7.54
C TYR A 132 18.77 5.57 8.44
N TYR A 133 19.17 4.38 8.01
CA TYR A 133 18.97 3.18 8.83
C TYR A 133 19.78 3.21 10.14
N ARG A 134 20.97 3.80 10.16
CA ARG A 134 21.71 4.01 11.41
C ARG A 134 20.95 4.92 12.38
N GLU A 135 20.30 5.97 11.90
CA GLU A 135 19.51 6.87 12.76
C GLU A 135 18.23 6.19 13.25
N VAL A 136 17.40 5.64 12.35
CA VAL A 136 16.07 5.12 12.72
C VAL A 136 16.13 3.88 13.60
N THR A 137 17.25 3.15 13.56
CA THR A 137 17.52 1.95 14.36
C THR A 137 18.45 2.20 15.55
N HIS A 138 18.89 3.44 15.77
CA HIS A 138 19.90 3.78 16.78
C HIS A 138 21.17 2.89 16.69
N GLY A 139 21.67 2.74 15.48
CA GLY A 139 22.89 2.00 15.16
C GLY A 139 22.77 0.48 15.30
N LEU A 140 21.57 -0.07 15.51
CA LEU A 140 21.36 -1.52 15.51
C LEU A 140 21.58 -2.12 14.13
N VAL A 141 21.28 -1.38 13.06
CA VAL A 141 21.49 -1.80 11.66
C VAL A 141 22.50 -0.88 10.98
N ASP A 142 23.45 -1.48 10.26
CA ASP A 142 24.40 -0.79 9.40
C ASP A 142 24.32 -1.39 7.99
N ILE A 143 23.69 -0.65 7.07
CA ILE A 143 23.58 -1.07 5.67
C ILE A 143 24.95 -0.94 5.00
N VAL A 144 25.47 -2.07 4.51
CA VAL A 144 26.76 -2.14 3.82
C VAL A 144 26.62 -2.94 2.53
N GLY A 145 27.53 -2.77 1.59
CA GLY A 145 27.37 -3.43 0.30
C GLY A 145 28.30 -2.93 -0.77
N GLU A 146 27.96 -3.28 -2.00
CA GLU A 146 28.65 -2.77 -3.18
C GLU A 146 27.64 -2.47 -4.30
N VAL A 147 28.05 -1.57 -5.19
CA VAL A 147 27.33 -1.25 -6.42
C VAL A 147 28.06 -1.91 -7.59
N VAL A 148 27.36 -2.60 -8.49
CA VAL A 148 27.95 -3.31 -9.65
C VAL A 148 27.24 -2.89 -10.93
N GLY A 149 27.93 -2.97 -12.07
CA GLY A 149 27.42 -2.55 -13.37
C GLY A 149 27.85 -1.14 -13.79
N PRO A 150 27.16 -0.51 -14.76
CA PRO A 150 25.92 -0.99 -15.37
C PRO A 150 26.08 -2.28 -16.18
N VAL A 151 25.08 -3.16 -16.08
CA VAL A 151 24.93 -4.33 -16.96
C VAL A 151 23.87 -4.05 -18.02
N ARG A 152 24.19 -4.34 -19.28
CA ARG A 152 23.26 -4.20 -20.39
C ARG A 152 22.29 -5.37 -20.43
N LEU A 153 21.00 -5.08 -20.28
CA LEU A 153 19.94 -6.08 -20.36
C LEU A 153 19.64 -6.49 -21.80
N PRO A 154 19.16 -7.73 -22.03
CA PRO A 154 18.95 -8.28 -23.38
C PRO A 154 17.71 -7.72 -24.10
N ARG A 155 16.93 -6.87 -23.44
CA ARG A 155 15.71 -6.25 -23.97
C ARG A 155 15.70 -4.77 -23.63
N ASP A 156 14.97 -4.01 -24.43
CA ASP A 156 14.68 -2.59 -24.23
C ASP A 156 13.88 -2.34 -22.93
N LEU A 157 14.05 -1.16 -22.33
CA LEU A 157 13.24 -0.68 -21.21
C LEU A 157 11.75 -0.73 -21.58
N SER A 158 11.41 -0.28 -22.78
CA SER A 158 10.04 -0.32 -23.29
C SER A 158 9.43 -1.73 -23.31
N TRP A 159 10.25 -2.77 -23.47
CA TRP A 159 9.79 -4.16 -23.40
C TRP A 159 9.50 -4.59 -21.96
N TYR A 160 10.35 -4.22 -21.00
CA TYR A 160 10.16 -4.53 -19.57
C TYR A 160 9.04 -3.71 -18.95
N ALA A 161 8.92 -2.42 -19.26
CA ALA A 161 7.83 -1.56 -18.80
C ALA A 161 6.50 -1.93 -19.45
N ASN A 162 6.53 -2.43 -20.69
CA ASN A 162 5.40 -3.03 -21.39
C ASN A 162 4.14 -2.15 -21.45
N GLY A 163 4.28 -0.83 -21.36
CA GLY A 163 3.15 0.10 -21.30
C GLY A 163 2.23 -0.16 -20.09
N ASN A 164 2.76 -0.76 -19.03
CA ASN A 164 2.04 -1.08 -17.80
C ASN A 164 2.91 -1.01 -16.54
N PHE A 165 3.91 -0.13 -16.61
CA PHE A 165 4.94 0.11 -15.60
C PHE A 165 5.79 -1.11 -15.21
N GLY A 166 5.73 -2.18 -16.02
CA GLY A 166 6.34 -3.47 -15.73
C GLY A 166 5.62 -4.30 -14.67
N ILE A 167 4.57 -3.78 -14.05
CA ILE A 167 3.81 -4.42 -12.95
C ILE A 167 2.43 -4.93 -13.37
N GLY A 168 2.07 -4.81 -14.66
CA GLY A 168 0.81 -5.35 -15.17
C GLY A 168 -0.40 -4.43 -14.99
N LYS A 169 -0.19 -3.17 -14.60
CA LYS A 169 -1.26 -2.18 -14.34
C LYS A 169 -1.26 -1.07 -15.41
N PRO A 170 -2.43 -0.63 -15.92
CA PRO A 170 -3.77 -1.09 -15.58
C PRO A 170 -4.14 -2.45 -16.22
N SER A 171 -3.36 -2.96 -17.18
CA SER A 171 -3.58 -4.29 -17.76
C SER A 171 -2.31 -4.86 -18.42
N GLY A 172 -2.35 -6.15 -18.74
CA GLY A 172 -1.29 -6.85 -19.44
C GLY A 172 -0.40 -7.67 -18.51
N GLN A 173 0.56 -8.40 -19.09
CA GLN A 173 1.48 -9.19 -18.30
C GLN A 173 2.53 -8.28 -17.65
N PRO A 174 2.82 -8.46 -16.36
CA PRO A 174 3.98 -7.83 -15.74
C PRO A 174 5.27 -8.36 -16.37
N ARG A 175 6.33 -7.56 -16.38
CA ARG A 175 7.65 -7.95 -16.91
C ARG A 175 8.83 -7.40 -16.10
N ALA A 176 8.61 -6.59 -15.07
CA ALA A 176 9.68 -6.13 -14.17
C ALA A 176 10.39 -7.29 -13.46
N HIS A 177 9.66 -8.32 -13.01
CA HIS A 177 10.26 -9.54 -12.46
C HIS A 177 11.19 -10.30 -13.44
N LEU A 178 11.02 -10.12 -14.77
CA LEU A 178 11.94 -10.63 -15.78
C LEU A 178 13.18 -9.73 -15.92
N MET A 179 13.01 -8.41 -15.77
CA MET A 179 14.12 -7.44 -15.71
C MET A 179 15.06 -7.78 -14.55
N ALA A 180 14.51 -8.05 -13.37
CA ALA A 180 15.31 -8.41 -12.21
C ALA A 180 16.05 -9.74 -12.39
N ARG A 181 15.39 -10.75 -12.98
CA ARG A 181 16.05 -12.02 -13.33
C ARG A 181 17.21 -11.81 -14.29
N ASP A 182 16.97 -11.07 -15.38
CA ASP A 182 17.98 -10.83 -16.41
C ASP A 182 19.14 -10.00 -15.85
N THR A 183 18.87 -9.08 -14.94
CA THR A 183 19.89 -8.30 -14.20
C THR A 183 20.76 -9.21 -13.34
N ALA A 184 20.16 -10.09 -12.53
CA ALA A 184 20.90 -11.05 -11.71
C ALA A 184 21.82 -11.93 -12.56
N MET A 185 21.30 -12.47 -13.67
CA MET A 185 22.06 -13.32 -14.59
C MET A 185 23.21 -12.57 -15.30
N ALA A 186 23.00 -11.30 -15.66
CA ALA A 186 24.00 -10.50 -16.35
C ALA A 186 25.13 -10.03 -15.40
N ALA A 187 24.81 -9.84 -14.12
CA ALA A 187 25.76 -9.41 -13.11
C ALA A 187 26.52 -10.55 -12.42
N ASP A 188 26.01 -11.79 -12.43
CA ASP A 188 26.63 -12.98 -11.84
C ASP A 188 28.15 -13.15 -12.14
N PRO A 189 28.66 -12.88 -13.36
CA PRO A 189 30.11 -12.94 -13.61
C PRO A 189 30.95 -11.85 -12.93
N GLN A 190 30.32 -10.80 -12.40
CA GLN A 190 30.96 -9.60 -11.85
C GLN A 190 30.91 -9.53 -10.32
N ILE A 191 30.06 -10.33 -9.67
CA ILE A 191 29.83 -10.29 -8.22
C ILE A 191 29.59 -11.69 -7.68
N ASN A 192 30.06 -11.93 -6.45
CA ASN A 192 29.70 -13.12 -5.71
C ASN A 192 28.49 -12.83 -4.82
N TYR A 193 27.36 -13.49 -5.06
CA TYR A 193 26.11 -13.26 -4.33
C TYR A 193 26.02 -13.98 -2.97
N ALA A 194 26.86 -14.99 -2.71
CA ALA A 194 26.81 -15.77 -1.48
C ALA A 194 26.89 -14.95 -0.17
N PRO A 195 27.69 -13.87 -0.07
CA PRO A 195 27.77 -13.08 1.16
C PRO A 195 26.51 -12.26 1.49
N TYR A 196 25.54 -12.17 0.58
CA TYR A 196 24.31 -11.39 0.76
C TYR A 196 23.14 -12.19 1.34
N ASP A 197 23.37 -13.48 1.63
CA ASP A 197 22.58 -14.29 2.54
C ASP A 197 23.07 -14.02 3.98
N ASN A 198 22.50 -13.00 4.62
CA ASN A 198 22.96 -12.49 5.92
C ASN A 198 22.53 -13.39 7.08
N ASP A 199 21.45 -14.16 6.93
CA ASP A 199 20.92 -15.04 7.97
C ASP A 199 21.24 -16.54 7.72
N GLY A 200 21.78 -16.89 6.57
CA GLY A 200 22.18 -18.24 6.19
C GLY A 200 21.01 -19.13 5.78
N ASN A 201 19.86 -18.56 5.41
CA ASN A 201 18.67 -19.29 4.99
C ASN A 201 18.76 -19.84 3.55
N GLY A 202 19.84 -19.54 2.84
CA GLY A 202 20.10 -19.96 1.46
C GLY A 202 19.58 -18.99 0.39
N PHE A 203 19.09 -17.81 0.79
CA PHE A 203 18.59 -16.77 -0.11
C PHE A 203 19.30 -15.43 0.11
N VAL A 204 19.51 -14.70 -0.98
CA VAL A 204 20.00 -13.32 -0.93
C VAL A 204 18.92 -12.43 -0.33
N ASP A 205 19.25 -11.73 0.75
CA ASP A 205 18.28 -10.95 1.52
C ASP A 205 17.89 -9.63 0.87
N ALA A 206 18.83 -9.00 0.14
CA ALA A 206 18.63 -7.70 -0.46
C ALA A 206 19.36 -7.56 -1.80
N PHE A 207 18.64 -7.93 -2.87
CA PHE A 207 19.04 -7.70 -4.26
C PHE A 207 18.29 -6.49 -4.83
N ILE A 208 19.03 -5.41 -5.09
CA ILE A 208 18.50 -4.15 -5.62
C ILE A 208 18.84 -4.05 -7.10
N VAL A 209 17.81 -3.84 -7.93
CA VAL A 209 17.95 -3.48 -9.34
C VAL A 209 17.77 -1.98 -9.46
N LEU A 210 18.83 -1.27 -9.83
CA LEU A 210 18.77 0.15 -10.10
C LEU A 210 18.78 0.37 -11.61
N HIS A 211 17.63 0.67 -12.18
CA HIS A 211 17.45 0.71 -13.63
C HIS A 211 17.65 2.12 -14.20
N ALA A 212 18.19 2.20 -15.41
CA ALA A 212 18.32 3.46 -16.14
C ALA A 212 16.95 4.09 -16.40
N GLY A 213 16.90 5.43 -16.38
CA GLY A 213 15.67 6.19 -16.59
C GLY A 213 14.86 6.52 -15.35
N PRO A 214 13.79 7.33 -15.53
CA PRO A 214 13.00 7.83 -14.42
C PRO A 214 12.01 6.79 -13.88
N GLY A 215 11.54 7.01 -12.66
CA GLY A 215 10.49 6.21 -12.04
C GLY A 215 9.08 6.57 -12.52
N GLY A 216 8.26 5.55 -12.78
CA GLY A 216 6.84 5.71 -13.07
C GLY A 216 6.07 6.42 -11.96
N GLU A 217 6.53 6.30 -10.71
CA GLU A 217 6.00 6.97 -9.52
C GLU A 217 6.18 8.50 -9.53
N VAL A 218 7.03 9.02 -10.42
CA VAL A 218 7.21 10.46 -10.64
C VAL A 218 6.60 10.87 -11.97
N THR A 219 6.88 10.12 -13.04
CA THR A 219 6.47 10.54 -14.40
C THR A 219 4.99 10.31 -14.65
N GLY A 220 4.45 9.20 -14.15
CA GLY A 220 3.15 8.65 -14.53
C GLY A 220 3.12 8.04 -15.93
N ASP A 221 4.29 7.87 -16.59
CA ASP A 221 4.37 7.28 -17.92
C ASP A 221 4.43 5.75 -17.82
N PRO A 222 3.46 5.01 -18.38
CA PRO A 222 3.45 3.55 -18.34
C PRO A 222 4.61 2.88 -19.10
N GLY A 223 5.40 3.65 -19.86
CA GLY A 223 6.66 3.23 -20.47
C GLY A 223 7.88 3.24 -19.55
N ASP A 224 7.76 3.83 -18.35
CA ASP A 224 8.76 3.78 -17.29
C ASP A 224 8.45 2.62 -16.31
N ILE A 225 9.42 2.16 -15.53
CA ILE A 225 9.19 1.16 -14.47
C ILE A 225 8.74 1.89 -13.20
N TRP A 226 7.71 1.38 -12.53
CA TRP A 226 7.32 1.86 -11.20
C TRP A 226 8.15 1.15 -10.14
N SER A 227 8.74 1.86 -9.18
CA SER A 227 9.51 1.23 -8.09
C SER A 227 8.67 0.26 -7.26
N HIS A 228 9.22 -0.91 -6.93
CA HIS A 228 8.51 -1.92 -6.13
C HIS A 228 9.48 -2.98 -5.60
N LYS A 229 9.01 -3.73 -4.61
CA LYS A 229 9.57 -4.98 -4.14
C LYS A 229 8.75 -6.14 -4.69
N TRP A 230 9.43 -7.14 -5.26
CA TRP A 230 8.75 -8.34 -5.74
C TRP A 230 9.64 -9.58 -5.72
N THR A 231 9.24 -10.62 -6.45
CA THR A 231 9.91 -11.91 -6.54
C THR A 231 10.13 -12.30 -8.00
N LEU A 232 11.26 -12.94 -8.27
CA LEU A 232 11.55 -13.55 -9.55
C LEU A 232 10.53 -14.66 -9.87
N PRO A 233 10.30 -14.99 -11.17
CA PRO A 233 9.44 -16.12 -11.53
C PRO A 233 9.89 -17.45 -10.92
N ASN A 234 11.20 -17.63 -10.75
CA ASN A 234 11.84 -18.76 -10.09
C ASN A 234 13.09 -18.23 -9.38
N ALA A 235 13.45 -18.85 -8.26
CA ALA A 235 14.71 -18.54 -7.60
C ALA A 235 15.90 -18.81 -8.54
N HIS A 236 16.80 -17.84 -8.64
CA HIS A 236 18.02 -17.92 -9.44
C HIS A 236 19.17 -18.36 -8.54
N ASN A 237 19.82 -19.48 -8.88
CA ASN A 237 21.03 -19.92 -8.15
C ASN A 237 22.21 -19.03 -8.56
N ALA A 238 22.82 -18.39 -7.57
CA ALA A 238 23.91 -17.44 -7.72
C ALA A 238 24.94 -17.70 -6.62
N ASP A 239 26.08 -18.29 -7.00
CA ASP A 239 27.21 -18.62 -6.11
C ASP A 239 26.91 -19.49 -4.88
N GLY A 240 25.85 -20.31 -4.94
CA GLY A 240 25.43 -21.17 -3.82
C GLY A 240 24.42 -20.52 -2.88
N ALA A 241 24.13 -19.23 -3.04
CA ALA A 241 22.91 -18.61 -2.54
C ALA A 241 21.86 -18.55 -3.67
N ARG A 242 20.62 -18.19 -3.34
CA ARG A 242 19.54 -18.02 -4.33
C ARG A 242 18.94 -16.63 -4.27
N ILE A 243 18.82 -15.98 -5.42
CA ILE A 243 18.07 -14.72 -5.53
C ILE A 243 16.62 -15.07 -5.81
N PHE A 244 15.70 -14.61 -4.97
CA PHE A 244 14.27 -14.78 -5.21
C PHE A 244 13.51 -13.47 -5.05
N ALA A 245 13.66 -12.79 -3.92
CA ALA A 245 13.14 -11.43 -3.79
C ALA A 245 14.11 -10.40 -4.37
N TYR A 246 13.53 -9.31 -4.86
CA TYR A 246 14.26 -8.14 -5.34
C TYR A 246 13.45 -6.89 -5.03
N LEU A 247 14.12 -5.73 -5.03
CA LEU A 247 13.44 -4.46 -5.25
C LEU A 247 14.02 -3.77 -6.48
N THR A 248 13.24 -2.92 -7.12
CA THR A 248 13.67 -2.12 -8.25
C THR A 248 13.40 -0.64 -8.01
N ILE A 249 14.38 0.21 -8.34
CA ILE A 249 14.29 1.66 -8.23
C ILE A 249 14.93 2.34 -9.46
N PRO A 250 14.50 3.55 -9.83
CA PRO A 250 15.05 4.27 -10.97
C PRO A 250 16.37 4.95 -10.66
N GLU A 251 17.05 5.35 -11.73
CA GLU A 251 18.29 6.12 -11.70
C GLU A 251 18.16 7.49 -11.02
N ASP A 252 16.96 8.07 -11.01
CA ASP A 252 16.63 9.33 -10.34
C ASP A 252 16.02 9.15 -8.94
N ALA A 253 16.08 7.92 -8.38
CA ALA A 253 15.54 7.61 -7.07
C ALA A 253 16.19 8.46 -5.98
N ARG A 254 15.35 8.95 -5.06
CA ARG A 254 15.77 9.66 -3.86
C ARG A 254 15.78 8.70 -2.68
N ILE A 255 16.53 9.07 -1.64
CA ILE A 255 16.68 8.27 -0.41
C ILE A 255 15.35 7.76 0.16
N GLY A 256 14.27 8.54 0.07
CA GLY A 256 12.96 8.14 0.57
C GLY A 256 12.39 6.90 -0.11
N VAL A 257 12.42 6.84 -1.45
CA VAL A 257 11.99 5.65 -2.21
C VAL A 257 12.91 4.47 -1.92
N CYS A 258 14.23 4.70 -1.90
CA CYS A 258 15.20 3.64 -1.59
C CYS A 258 14.97 3.02 -0.20
N ALA A 259 14.72 3.87 0.81
CA ALA A 259 14.47 3.42 2.17
C ALA A 259 13.11 2.73 2.32
N HIS A 260 12.08 3.21 1.63
CA HIS A 260 10.75 2.59 1.64
C HIS A 260 10.80 1.14 1.11
N GLU A 261 11.40 0.96 -0.07
CA GLU A 261 11.52 -0.35 -0.73
C GLU A 261 12.39 -1.33 0.07
N LEU A 262 13.47 -0.82 0.70
CA LEU A 262 14.26 -1.63 1.63
C LEU A 262 13.48 -2.00 2.89
N GLY A 263 12.53 -1.17 3.30
CA GLY A 263 11.54 -1.46 4.35
C GLY A 263 10.81 -2.78 4.11
N HIS A 264 10.25 -2.94 2.92
CA HIS A 264 9.60 -4.19 2.49
C HIS A 264 10.61 -5.34 2.41
N LEU A 265 11.72 -5.14 1.69
CA LEU A 265 12.62 -6.24 1.34
C LEU A 265 13.39 -6.81 2.53
N LEU A 266 13.91 -5.96 3.42
CA LEU A 266 14.70 -6.38 4.57
C LEU A 266 13.84 -6.63 5.80
N PHE A 267 12.89 -5.75 6.10
CA PHE A 267 12.19 -5.77 7.39
C PHE A 267 10.78 -6.36 7.28
N GLY A 268 10.27 -6.61 6.06
CA GLY A 268 8.94 -7.16 5.86
C GLY A 268 7.84 -6.19 6.27
N PHE A 269 8.12 -4.89 6.28
CA PHE A 269 7.09 -3.91 6.59
C PHE A 269 6.01 -3.92 5.50
N PRO A 270 4.72 -3.83 5.86
CA PRO A 270 3.66 -3.59 4.90
C PRO A 270 3.58 -2.10 4.54
N ASP A 271 2.94 -1.82 3.42
CA ASP A 271 2.46 -0.47 3.13
C ASP A 271 1.42 -0.04 4.17
N LEU A 272 1.55 1.20 4.65
CA LEU A 272 0.66 1.83 5.63
C LEU A 272 -0.06 3.06 5.07
N TYR A 273 0.13 3.39 3.79
CA TYR A 273 -0.85 4.17 3.03
C TYR A 273 -2.01 3.26 2.60
N ASP A 274 -3.16 3.84 2.26
CA ASP A 274 -4.22 3.07 1.63
C ASP A 274 -3.91 2.82 0.15
N ILE A 275 -3.91 1.54 -0.18
CA ILE A 275 -3.38 0.97 -1.41
C ILE A 275 -4.46 0.97 -2.52
N ASP A 276 -5.74 1.09 -2.16
CA ASP A 276 -6.79 1.37 -3.15
C ASP A 276 -6.96 2.88 -3.42
N GLY A 277 -6.25 3.71 -2.64
CA GLY A 277 -6.03 5.13 -2.87
C GLY A 277 -7.23 6.00 -2.54
N THR A 278 -8.18 5.50 -1.76
CA THR A 278 -9.32 6.25 -1.22
C THR A 278 -8.98 7.05 0.04
N SER A 279 -7.88 6.72 0.73
CA SER A 279 -7.30 7.52 1.83
C SER A 279 -5.79 7.76 1.69
N GLU A 280 -5.19 8.44 2.67
CA GLU A 280 -3.72 8.59 2.79
C GLU A 280 -3.11 7.59 3.80
N GLY A 281 -3.90 6.66 4.35
CA GLY A 281 -3.51 5.76 5.44
C GLY A 281 -2.94 6.54 6.63
N ILE A 282 -1.65 6.36 6.96
CA ILE A 282 -0.98 7.15 8.01
C ILE A 282 -0.14 8.34 7.50
N GLY A 283 -0.28 8.70 6.22
CA GLY A 283 0.25 9.94 5.65
C GLY A 283 1.75 10.15 5.81
N ASN A 284 2.15 11.40 6.00
CA ASN A 284 3.56 11.84 6.07
C ASN A 284 4.26 11.47 7.40
N TRP A 285 3.62 10.70 8.26
CA TRP A 285 4.10 10.35 9.59
C TRP A 285 4.97 9.09 9.64
N CYS A 286 4.98 8.28 8.57
CA CYS A 286 5.73 7.02 8.51
C CYS A 286 6.42 6.81 7.15
N LEU A 287 7.62 6.22 7.17
CA LEU A 287 8.34 5.77 5.98
C LEU A 287 7.48 4.88 5.06
N MET A 288 6.70 3.98 5.64
CA MET A 288 5.86 3.02 4.90
C MET A 288 4.55 3.64 4.39
N ALA A 289 4.42 4.96 4.49
CA ALA A 289 3.27 5.74 4.04
C ALA A 289 3.76 6.92 3.17
N GLY A 290 3.05 8.05 3.15
CA GLY A 290 3.47 9.27 2.47
C GLY A 290 4.80 9.86 2.98
N GLY A 291 5.26 9.44 4.16
CA GLY A 291 6.49 9.93 4.77
C GLY A 291 7.76 9.59 4.00
N SER A 292 7.71 8.65 3.05
CA SER A 292 8.80 8.41 2.08
C SER A 292 9.04 9.63 1.17
N TRP A 293 8.04 10.47 0.96
CA TRP A 293 8.10 11.67 0.11
C TRP A 293 8.31 12.98 0.86
N ASN A 294 8.57 12.93 2.17
CA ASN A 294 8.88 14.13 2.94
C ASN A 294 10.09 14.89 2.36
N GLU A 295 9.97 16.22 2.27
CA GLU A 295 10.90 17.09 1.54
C GLU A 295 11.15 16.62 0.08
N GLY A 296 10.09 16.17 -0.60
CA GLY A 296 10.17 15.61 -1.95
C GLY A 296 10.92 14.27 -2.02
N GLY A 297 11.01 13.53 -0.93
CA GLY A 297 11.75 12.26 -0.86
C GLY A 297 13.24 12.40 -0.54
N HIS A 298 13.71 13.63 -0.28
CA HIS A 298 15.07 13.88 0.18
C HIS A 298 15.25 13.62 1.68
N ARG A 299 14.17 13.63 2.47
CA ARG A 299 14.24 13.40 3.91
C ARG A 299 13.02 12.60 4.37
N PRO A 300 13.06 11.26 4.28
CA PRO A 300 11.96 10.41 4.70
C PRO A 300 11.72 10.49 6.21
N ALA A 301 10.46 10.30 6.64
CA ALA A 301 10.12 10.16 8.06
C ALA A 301 10.77 8.93 8.69
N HIS A 302 10.96 8.92 10.01
CA HIS A 302 11.16 7.66 10.73
C HIS A 302 9.93 6.75 10.57
N PRO A 303 10.08 5.42 10.58
CA PRO A 303 8.96 4.48 10.64
C PRO A 303 8.11 4.72 11.89
N SER A 304 6.84 4.32 11.86
CA SER A 304 5.90 4.47 12.98
C SER A 304 6.37 3.66 14.21
N ALA A 305 5.79 3.97 15.37
CA ALA A 305 5.99 3.17 16.58
C ALA A 305 5.80 1.67 16.33
N TRP A 306 4.76 1.29 15.57
CA TRP A 306 4.48 -0.11 15.25
C TRP A 306 5.63 -0.76 14.47
N CYS A 307 6.11 -0.13 13.39
CA CYS A 307 7.25 -0.66 12.62
C CYS A 307 8.52 -0.79 13.48
N LYS A 308 8.80 0.20 14.33
CA LYS A 308 9.98 0.18 15.22
C LYS A 308 9.90 -0.95 16.25
N ILE A 309 8.73 -1.18 16.82
CA ILE A 309 8.50 -2.28 17.78
C ILE A 309 8.62 -3.63 17.08
N ASP A 310 8.02 -3.76 15.90
CA ASP A 310 8.02 -5.00 15.11
C ASP A 310 9.45 -5.51 14.87
N GLN A 311 10.40 -4.61 14.58
CA GLN A 311 11.81 -4.96 14.37
C GLN A 311 12.69 -4.90 15.64
N GLY A 312 12.10 -4.59 16.79
CA GLY A 312 12.85 -4.45 18.05
C GLY A 312 13.79 -3.24 18.10
N TRP A 313 13.54 -2.22 17.27
CA TRP A 313 14.28 -0.94 17.28
C TRP A 313 13.82 0.00 18.39
N ALA A 314 12.62 -0.25 18.93
CA ALA A 314 12.12 0.40 20.12
C ALA A 314 11.57 -0.65 21.10
N THR A 315 11.69 -0.35 22.39
CA THR A 315 11.16 -1.17 23.48
C THR A 315 9.74 -0.75 23.83
N VAL A 316 8.89 -1.74 24.12
CA VAL A 316 7.50 -1.49 24.56
C VAL A 316 7.42 -1.47 26.07
N SER A 317 6.88 -0.37 26.61
CA SER A 317 6.49 -0.26 28.01
C SER A 317 4.97 -0.40 28.13
N ASN A 318 4.50 -1.54 28.62
CA ASN A 318 3.08 -1.79 28.83
C ASN A 318 2.57 -1.01 30.05
N VAL A 319 1.55 -0.19 29.84
CA VAL A 319 0.87 0.57 30.89
C VAL A 319 -0.30 -0.28 31.41
N SER A 320 -0.28 -0.63 32.70
CA SER A 320 -1.30 -1.47 33.33
C SER A 320 -2.13 -0.77 34.41
N GLY A 321 -2.03 0.56 34.51
CA GLY A 321 -2.71 1.36 35.53
C GLY A 321 -2.57 2.85 35.27
N SER A 322 -2.81 3.67 36.28
CA SER A 322 -2.64 5.12 36.20
C SER A 322 -1.23 5.56 36.55
N ALA A 323 -0.61 6.37 35.70
CA ALA A 323 0.72 6.93 35.92
C ALA A 323 0.89 8.26 35.16
N THR A 324 1.77 9.12 35.64
CA THR A 324 2.29 10.23 34.82
C THR A 324 3.60 9.76 34.18
N LEU A 325 3.62 9.73 32.85
CA LEU A 325 4.77 9.31 32.06
C LEU A 325 5.62 10.53 31.70
N SER A 326 6.93 10.31 31.66
CA SER A 326 7.89 11.17 30.97
C SER A 326 8.25 10.49 29.66
N ILE A 327 8.01 11.15 28.54
CA ILE A 327 8.07 10.59 27.19
C ILE A 327 9.08 11.43 26.37
N PRO A 328 10.39 11.10 26.43
CA PRO A 328 11.38 11.71 25.56
C PRO A 328 11.10 11.35 24.09
N ASP A 329 11.55 12.20 23.17
CA ASP A 329 11.52 11.92 21.73
C ASP A 329 12.02 10.48 21.46
N VAL A 330 11.25 9.71 20.70
CA VAL A 330 11.49 8.28 20.45
C VAL A 330 12.88 8.03 19.86
N LYS A 331 13.43 9.01 19.14
CA LYS A 331 14.78 8.99 18.57
C LYS A 331 15.90 8.97 19.61
N ASN A 332 15.60 9.35 20.85
CA ASN A 332 16.55 9.36 21.96
C ASN A 332 16.23 8.26 22.98
N SER A 333 14.94 8.00 23.25
CA SER A 333 14.52 7.04 24.27
C SER A 333 14.48 5.59 23.78
N HIS A 334 14.19 5.38 22.49
CA HIS A 334 13.83 4.09 21.90
C HIS A 334 12.76 3.35 22.73
N GLN A 335 11.81 4.12 23.26
CA GLN A 335 10.72 3.61 24.08
C GLN A 335 9.39 4.09 23.53
N VAL A 336 8.44 3.15 23.45
CA VAL A 336 7.05 3.39 23.10
C VAL A 336 6.19 2.84 24.25
N HIS A 337 5.11 3.54 24.57
CA HIS A 337 4.16 3.06 25.58
C HIS A 337 2.97 2.37 24.92
N ARG A 338 2.64 1.16 25.36
CA ARG A 338 1.45 0.43 24.91
C ARG A 338 0.35 0.53 25.96
N LEU A 339 -0.85 0.91 25.53
CA LEU A 339 -2.03 1.03 26.38
C LEU A 339 -3.14 0.18 25.79
N TRP A 340 -3.72 -0.68 26.62
CA TRP A 340 -4.90 -1.45 26.24
C TRP A 340 -5.74 -1.81 27.45
N SER A 341 -6.99 -2.23 27.20
CA SER A 341 -7.98 -2.57 28.23
C SER A 341 -7.42 -3.45 29.35
N GLY A 342 -7.52 -2.96 30.59
CA GLY A 342 -7.01 -3.63 31.78
C GLY A 342 -5.49 -3.86 31.83
N GLY A 343 -4.72 -3.27 30.91
CA GLY A 343 -3.29 -3.53 30.75
C GLY A 343 -2.99 -4.89 30.12
N LEU A 344 -4.00 -5.52 29.52
CA LEU A 344 -3.90 -6.88 29.01
C LEU A 344 -3.16 -6.93 27.66
N PRO A 345 -2.49 -8.05 27.35
CA PRO A 345 -2.05 -8.32 26.00
C PRO A 345 -3.26 -8.49 25.07
N GLY A 346 -3.07 -8.23 23.79
CA GLY A 346 -4.10 -8.29 22.77
C GLY A 346 -3.57 -7.73 21.45
N SER A 347 -4.27 -8.04 20.37
CA SER A 347 -3.97 -7.60 19.00
C SER A 347 -4.43 -6.18 18.71
N GLU A 348 -5.43 -5.68 19.45
CA GLU A 348 -5.88 -4.29 19.39
C GLU A 348 -5.28 -3.51 20.56
N TYR A 349 -4.72 -2.32 20.31
CA TYR A 349 -4.10 -1.48 21.33
C TYR A 349 -3.76 -0.08 20.83
N PHE A 350 -3.45 0.82 21.78
CA PHE A 350 -2.86 2.11 21.48
C PHE A 350 -1.35 2.10 21.73
N LEU A 351 -0.58 2.73 20.84
CA LEU A 351 0.83 3.05 21.03
C LEU A 351 1.03 4.55 21.17
N VAL A 352 1.85 4.97 22.11
CA VAL A 352 2.13 6.38 22.39
C VAL A 352 3.63 6.63 22.28
N GLU A 353 4.00 7.58 21.42
CA GLU A 353 5.38 8.04 21.24
C GLU A 353 5.46 9.57 21.11
N ASN A 354 6.58 10.16 21.50
CA ASN A 354 6.87 11.57 21.23
C ASN A 354 7.74 11.66 19.97
N ARG A 355 7.32 12.47 18.99
CA ARG A 355 8.05 12.74 17.76
C ARG A 355 8.33 14.23 17.63
N GLN A 356 9.61 14.58 17.55
CA GLN A 356 10.05 15.96 17.35
C GLN A 356 10.65 16.13 15.95
N ARG A 357 10.52 17.33 15.36
CA ARG A 357 11.04 17.69 14.03
C ARG A 357 12.56 17.87 14.02
N THR A 358 13.28 16.80 14.29
CA THR A 358 14.75 16.72 14.34
C THR A 358 15.24 15.52 13.52
N GLY A 359 16.49 15.54 13.05
CA GLY A 359 17.04 14.45 12.24
C GLY A 359 16.22 14.22 10.96
N TYR A 360 15.95 12.96 10.63
CA TYR A 360 15.08 12.59 9.51
C TYR A 360 13.61 12.97 9.70
N ASP A 361 13.17 13.22 10.93
CA ASP A 361 11.83 13.74 11.21
C ASP A 361 11.68 15.25 11.02
N ALA A 362 12.73 15.98 10.62
CA ALA A 362 12.67 17.44 10.46
C ALA A 362 11.59 17.92 9.48
N ALA A 363 11.08 17.05 8.62
CA ALA A 363 10.04 17.33 7.63
C ALA A 363 8.66 16.73 7.98
N LEU A 364 8.45 16.16 9.18
CA LEU A 364 7.11 15.74 9.63
C LEU A 364 6.11 16.89 9.56
N PRO A 365 4.80 16.66 9.44
CA PRO A 365 3.80 17.75 9.37
C PRO A 365 3.70 18.61 10.64
N GLY A 366 3.90 17.98 11.80
CA GLY A 366 3.95 18.61 13.12
C GLY A 366 4.89 17.88 14.07
N ASP A 367 4.97 18.37 15.31
CA ASP A 367 5.70 17.74 16.41
C ASP A 367 4.82 17.62 17.65
N GLY A 368 5.05 16.59 18.45
CA GLY A 368 4.28 16.32 19.65
C GLY A 368 4.14 14.83 19.93
N LEU A 369 3.09 14.50 20.68
CA LEU A 369 2.76 13.14 21.05
C LEU A 369 1.85 12.52 19.98
N LEU A 370 2.31 11.45 19.35
CA LEU A 370 1.49 10.65 18.44
C LEU A 370 0.86 9.49 19.20
N ILE A 371 -0.41 9.23 18.89
CA ILE A 371 -1.17 8.10 19.41
C ILE A 371 -1.58 7.25 18.21
N TRP A 372 -1.10 6.01 18.15
CA TRP A 372 -1.45 5.05 17.10
C TRP A 372 -2.51 4.10 17.62
N HIS A 373 -3.56 3.83 16.85
CA HIS A 373 -4.52 2.75 17.12
C HIS A 373 -4.15 1.58 16.20
N VAL A 374 -3.81 0.44 16.81
CA VAL A 374 -3.37 -0.76 16.09
C VAL A 374 -4.39 -1.87 16.29
N ASP A 375 -4.68 -2.63 15.23
CA ASP A 375 -5.36 -3.94 15.30
C ASP A 375 -4.68 -4.97 14.37
N GLU A 376 -3.91 -5.88 14.95
CA GLU A 376 -3.15 -6.90 14.22
C GLU A 376 -4.02 -8.00 13.57
N HIS A 377 -5.35 -7.96 13.74
CA HIS A 377 -6.25 -8.83 12.94
C HIS A 377 -6.45 -8.31 11.52
N GLN A 378 -6.24 -7.03 11.29
CA GLN A 378 -6.33 -6.45 9.95
C GLN A 378 -5.07 -6.82 9.16
N PRO A 379 -5.22 -7.24 7.89
CA PRO A 379 -4.08 -7.67 7.09
C PRO A 379 -3.21 -6.50 6.61
N ASP A 380 -3.79 -5.31 6.45
CA ASP A 380 -3.14 -4.08 6.00
C ASP A 380 -4.02 -2.85 6.32
N ASN A 381 -3.73 -1.70 5.69
CA ASN A 381 -4.40 -0.42 5.88
C ASN A 381 -5.47 -0.11 4.80
N SER A 382 -5.99 -1.09 4.06
CA SER A 382 -6.98 -0.84 2.99
C SER A 382 -8.45 -0.77 3.46
N ASP A 383 -8.70 -0.68 4.77
CA ASP A 383 -10.03 -0.44 5.33
C ASP A 383 -9.98 0.87 6.12
N GLU A 384 -10.51 1.95 5.53
CA GLU A 384 -10.45 3.31 6.09
C GLU A 384 -11.28 3.45 7.37
N THR A 385 -12.16 2.47 7.63
CA THR A 385 -12.96 2.41 8.85
C THR A 385 -12.30 1.56 9.93
N HIS A 386 -11.30 0.75 9.57
CA HIS A 386 -10.61 -0.19 10.46
C HIS A 386 -9.19 -0.52 9.96
N TYR A 387 -8.26 0.42 10.13
CA TYR A 387 -6.85 0.19 9.79
C TYR A 387 -6.16 -0.85 10.68
N MET A 388 -5.15 -1.52 10.13
CA MET A 388 -4.16 -2.26 10.93
C MET A 388 -3.33 -1.31 11.80
N VAL A 389 -2.89 -0.17 11.25
CA VAL A 389 -2.22 0.90 11.99
C VAL A 389 -2.82 2.24 11.57
N GLY A 390 -3.55 2.89 12.46
CA GLY A 390 -4.12 4.23 12.26
C GLY A 390 -3.47 5.29 13.14
N LEU A 391 -3.33 6.52 12.65
CA LEU A 391 -2.98 7.67 13.49
C LEU A 391 -4.25 8.29 14.07
N VAL A 392 -4.32 8.38 15.39
CA VAL A 392 -5.41 9.08 16.08
C VAL A 392 -5.12 10.59 16.02
N GLN A 393 -5.75 11.28 15.06
CA GLN A 393 -5.56 12.72 14.83
C GLN A 393 -6.20 13.55 15.95
N ALA A 394 -5.41 14.39 16.61
CA ALA A 394 -5.83 15.09 17.83
C ALA A 394 -6.95 16.12 17.61
N ASP A 395 -7.10 16.64 16.40
CA ASP A 395 -8.18 17.55 16.01
C ASP A 395 -9.52 16.86 15.67
N ASN A 396 -9.49 15.54 15.45
CA ASN A 396 -10.62 14.74 15.00
C ASN A 396 -11.15 15.10 13.60
N ASP A 397 -10.35 15.75 12.75
CA ASP A 397 -10.79 16.14 11.41
C ASP A 397 -10.79 14.96 10.41
N GLN A 398 -10.06 13.88 10.74
CA GLN A 398 -9.97 12.66 9.93
C GLN A 398 -9.43 12.91 8.51
N ASP A 399 -8.53 13.87 8.37
CA ASP A 399 -8.03 14.32 7.07
C ASP A 399 -7.29 13.21 6.32
N LEU A 400 -6.60 12.33 7.06
CA LEU A 400 -5.93 11.16 6.50
C LEU A 400 -6.93 10.15 5.90
N GLU A 401 -7.99 9.81 6.63
CA GLU A 401 -9.04 8.87 6.21
C GLU A 401 -9.85 9.41 5.04
N TRP A 402 -10.09 10.72 5.00
CA TRP A 402 -10.86 11.35 3.93
C TRP A 402 -10.01 11.78 2.73
N SER A 403 -8.71 11.45 2.73
CA SER A 403 -7.74 11.93 1.72
C SER A 403 -7.76 13.46 1.55
N ALA A 404 -8.10 14.20 2.60
CA ALA A 404 -8.17 15.65 2.59
C ALA A 404 -6.78 16.28 2.61
N ASN A 405 -5.85 15.70 3.39
CA ASN A 405 -4.44 16.06 3.38
C ASN A 405 -3.56 14.87 3.83
N ARG A 406 -2.23 15.04 3.80
CA ARG A 406 -1.24 13.99 4.15
C ARG A 406 -0.74 14.06 5.60
N GLY A 407 -1.51 14.69 6.46
CA GLY A 407 -1.19 15.06 7.83
C GLY A 407 -0.78 16.51 7.96
N ASP A 408 -1.05 17.09 9.13
CA ASP A 408 -0.77 18.48 9.45
C ASP A 408 -0.42 18.71 10.95
N ALA A 409 -0.41 19.97 11.39
CA ALA A 409 -0.01 20.32 12.74
C ALA A 409 -1.10 20.05 13.81
N GLY A 410 -2.33 19.75 13.41
CA GLY A 410 -3.46 19.35 14.24
C GLY A 410 -3.48 17.87 14.62
N ASP A 411 -2.84 16.99 13.84
CA ASP A 411 -2.75 15.55 14.15
C ASP A 411 -2.04 15.20 15.47
N PRO A 412 -0.85 15.75 15.82
CA PRO A 412 -0.17 15.39 17.06
C PRO A 412 -0.85 16.03 18.27
N TYR A 413 -0.71 15.41 19.45
CA TYR A 413 -1.15 16.01 20.72
C TYR A 413 0.00 16.84 21.35
N PRO A 414 -0.24 18.07 21.84
CA PRO A 414 -1.49 18.81 21.75
C PRO A 414 -1.72 19.51 20.41
N GLY A 415 -0.69 19.57 19.56
CA GLY A 415 -0.80 20.09 18.19
C GLY A 415 -1.23 21.55 18.12
N SER A 416 -1.68 21.95 16.95
CA SER A 416 -2.16 23.30 16.64
C SER A 416 -3.50 23.62 17.33
N THR A 417 -4.29 22.60 17.67
CA THR A 417 -5.59 22.73 18.34
C THR A 417 -5.50 22.82 19.86
N GLY A 418 -4.34 22.49 20.44
CA GLY A 418 -4.13 22.49 21.88
C GLY A 418 -4.85 21.34 22.61
N ASN A 419 -5.22 20.25 21.90
CA ASN A 419 -5.93 19.13 22.50
C ASN A 419 -5.01 18.34 23.45
N THR A 420 -5.26 18.43 24.75
CA THR A 420 -4.43 17.74 25.78
C THR A 420 -5.07 16.46 26.33
N THR A 421 -6.11 15.94 25.68
CA THR A 421 -6.95 14.86 26.18
C THR A 421 -7.35 13.87 25.07
N PHE A 422 -7.02 12.60 25.29
CA PHE A 422 -7.54 11.44 24.58
C PHE A 422 -8.16 10.47 25.58
N GLY A 423 -9.40 10.05 25.37
CA GLY A 423 -10.13 9.20 26.31
C GLY A 423 -11.53 8.85 25.82
N PRO A 424 -12.35 8.18 26.65
CA PRO A 424 -13.63 7.63 26.20
C PRO A 424 -14.67 8.69 25.84
N THR A 425 -14.51 9.93 26.32
CA THR A 425 -15.45 11.04 26.07
C THR A 425 -14.84 12.19 25.26
N SER A 426 -13.62 12.01 24.73
CA SER A 426 -13.01 12.99 23.82
C SER A 426 -13.41 12.71 22.37
N ALA A 427 -13.12 13.67 21.50
CA ALA A 427 -13.08 13.49 20.06
C ALA A 427 -11.62 13.76 19.62
N PRO A 428 -10.88 12.78 19.07
CA PRO A 428 -11.28 11.38 18.89
C PRO A 428 -11.41 10.62 20.20
N SER A 429 -12.19 9.54 20.19
CA SER A 429 -12.45 8.72 21.38
C SER A 429 -11.48 7.55 21.49
N SER A 430 -11.20 7.10 22.71
CA SER A 430 -10.35 5.92 22.95
C SER A 430 -11.11 4.59 22.93
N HIS A 431 -12.27 4.54 22.28
CA HIS A 431 -13.03 3.30 22.08
C HIS A 431 -12.29 2.36 21.13
N SER A 432 -12.60 1.05 21.22
CA SER A 432 -12.11 0.08 20.23
C SER A 432 -12.74 0.37 18.86
N HIS A 433 -12.23 -0.26 17.80
CA HIS A 433 -12.85 -0.21 16.47
C HIS A 433 -14.31 -0.70 16.48
N SER A 434 -14.67 -1.60 17.40
CA SER A 434 -16.06 -2.05 17.62
C SER A 434 -16.93 -1.09 18.45
N GLY A 435 -16.38 0.06 18.88
CA GLY A 435 -17.06 1.05 19.72
C GLY A 435 -17.12 0.67 21.22
N ALA A 436 -16.46 -0.41 21.64
CA ALA A 436 -16.47 -0.83 23.04
C ALA A 436 -15.56 0.09 23.90
N PRO A 437 -15.92 0.39 25.16
CA PRO A 437 -15.02 1.10 26.06
C PRO A 437 -13.75 0.28 26.31
N THR A 438 -12.58 0.90 26.09
CA THR A 438 -11.27 0.27 26.36
C THR A 438 -10.77 0.57 27.77
N GLY A 439 -11.29 1.61 28.44
CA GLY A 439 -10.78 2.04 29.75
C GLY A 439 -9.41 2.71 29.70
N VAL A 440 -8.94 3.08 28.49
CA VAL A 440 -7.70 3.85 28.25
C VAL A 440 -8.01 5.35 28.28
N SER A 441 -7.11 6.15 28.85
CA SER A 441 -7.04 7.60 28.63
C SER A 441 -5.61 8.14 28.71
N VAL A 442 -5.36 9.23 28.01
CA VAL A 442 -4.11 10.00 27.98
C VAL A 442 -4.48 11.47 28.14
N THR A 443 -4.14 12.08 29.27
CA THR A 443 -4.61 13.41 29.66
C THR A 443 -3.48 14.27 30.22
N GLY A 444 -3.70 15.59 30.32
CA GLY A 444 -2.68 16.49 30.85
C GLY A 444 -1.39 16.43 30.03
N ILE A 445 -1.53 16.24 28.71
CA ILE A 445 -0.43 16.20 27.76
C ILE A 445 0.25 17.58 27.80
N SER A 446 1.56 17.61 28.03
CA SER A 446 2.32 18.85 28.10
C SER A 446 2.42 19.53 26.73
N ALA A 447 2.91 20.76 26.70
CA ALA A 447 3.39 21.37 25.45
C ALA A 447 4.45 20.48 24.77
N SER A 448 4.51 20.56 23.44
CA SER A 448 5.52 19.84 22.65
C SER A 448 6.94 20.22 23.06
N GLY A 449 7.84 19.24 23.06
CA GLY A 449 9.25 19.45 23.34
C GLY A 449 10.05 18.14 23.39
N PRO A 450 11.39 18.24 23.57
CA PRO A 450 12.28 17.08 23.57
C PRO A 450 11.90 15.97 24.56
N THR A 451 11.20 16.35 25.64
CA THR A 451 10.53 15.43 26.55
C THR A 451 9.17 15.99 26.89
N MET A 452 8.14 15.20 26.62
CA MET A 452 6.76 15.51 26.95
C MET A 452 6.32 14.71 28.18
N THR A 453 5.26 15.14 28.85
CA THR A 453 4.62 14.40 29.93
C THR A 453 3.16 14.20 29.65
N ALA A 454 2.61 13.05 30.04
CA ALA A 454 1.18 12.78 29.96
C ALA A 454 0.75 11.90 31.13
N THR A 455 -0.46 12.13 31.65
CA THR A 455 -1.10 11.25 32.62
C THR A 455 -1.90 10.20 31.86
N VAL A 456 -1.42 8.95 31.92
CA VAL A 456 -2.09 7.80 31.34
C VAL A 456 -2.92 7.10 32.40
N ALA A 457 -4.08 6.58 32.01
CA ALA A 457 -4.84 5.66 32.83
C ALA A 457 -5.30 4.48 31.99
N VAL A 458 -5.12 3.29 32.56
CA VAL A 458 -5.62 2.05 32.00
C VAL A 458 -6.42 1.35 33.08
N THR A 459 -7.68 1.08 32.79
CA THR A 459 -8.61 0.41 33.69
C THR A 459 -9.26 -0.77 32.99
N VAL A 460 -9.74 -1.75 33.76
CA VAL A 460 -10.68 -2.72 33.21
C VAL A 460 -12.02 -1.99 33.06
N PRO A 461 -12.59 -1.89 31.86
CA PRO A 461 -13.94 -1.38 31.68
C PRO A 461 -14.87 -2.16 32.61
N GLY A 462 -15.67 -1.47 33.42
CA GLY A 462 -16.65 -2.14 34.28
C GLY A 462 -17.54 -3.08 33.44
N PRO A 463 -18.12 -4.15 34.03
CA PRO A 463 -19.02 -5.01 33.29
C PRO A 463 -20.06 -4.14 32.58
N VAL A 464 -20.16 -4.28 31.25
CA VAL A 464 -21.26 -3.69 30.50
C VAL A 464 -22.51 -4.32 31.09
N HIS A 465 -23.19 -3.59 31.98
CA HIS A 465 -24.52 -3.96 32.43
C HIS A 465 -25.42 -3.82 31.21
N VAL A 466 -25.53 -4.90 30.42
CA VAL A 466 -26.72 -5.12 29.62
C VAL A 466 -27.86 -5.08 30.64
N PRO A 467 -28.82 -4.15 30.55
CA PRO A 467 -29.97 -4.19 31.42
C PRO A 467 -30.63 -5.53 31.17
N VAL A 468 -30.47 -6.47 32.11
CA VAL A 468 -31.34 -7.64 32.15
C VAL A 468 -32.69 -7.07 32.53
N GLY A 469 -33.49 -6.79 31.49
CA GLY A 469 -34.89 -6.47 31.64
C GLY A 469 -35.49 -7.48 32.61
N VAL A 470 -36.04 -6.95 33.69
CA VAL A 470 -36.73 -7.65 34.76
C VAL A 470 -37.51 -8.83 34.18
N THR A 471 -37.32 -10.00 34.80
CA THR A 471 -38.06 -11.25 34.55
C THR A 471 -39.51 -10.96 34.12
N ALA A 472 -39.79 -11.08 32.83
CA ALA A 472 -41.14 -11.12 32.34
C ALA A 472 -41.74 -12.46 32.79
N THR A 473 -42.68 -12.37 33.74
CA THR A 473 -43.62 -13.45 34.03
C THR A 473 -44.19 -13.97 32.72
N ARG A 474 -44.11 -15.28 32.53
CA ARG A 474 -44.62 -16.01 31.37
C ARG A 474 -46.13 -15.77 31.25
N ALA A 475 -46.51 -14.76 30.47
CA ALA A 475 -47.87 -14.61 29.97
C ALA A 475 -48.00 -15.46 28.71
N GLU A 476 -49.10 -16.22 28.66
CA GLU A 476 -49.45 -17.11 27.56
C GLU A 476 -49.46 -16.34 26.23
N ALA A 477 -48.82 -16.92 25.22
CA ALA A 477 -48.76 -16.36 23.88
C ALA A 477 -50.13 -16.49 23.21
N ASP A 478 -50.77 -15.35 22.96
CA ASP A 478 -51.77 -15.20 21.92
C ASP A 478 -51.20 -14.32 20.80
N GLY A 479 -51.45 -14.75 19.55
CA GLY A 479 -51.39 -13.88 18.38
C GLY A 479 -50.03 -13.64 17.73
N THR A 480 -49.62 -14.55 16.84
CA THR A 480 -48.66 -14.30 15.76
C THR A 480 -49.17 -13.21 14.80
N VAL A 481 -48.63 -12.00 14.87
CA VAL A 481 -48.74 -11.01 13.79
C VAL A 481 -47.40 -10.27 13.71
N GLY A 482 -46.59 -10.57 12.71
CA GLY A 482 -45.29 -9.90 12.54
C GLY A 482 -44.42 -10.57 11.49
N LEU A 483 -44.21 -11.88 11.58
CA LEU A 483 -43.37 -12.58 10.59
C LEU A 483 -44.10 -12.78 9.25
N ALA A 484 -45.41 -13.08 9.28
CA ALA A 484 -46.21 -13.23 8.06
C ALA A 484 -46.34 -11.92 7.29
N GLU A 485 -46.61 -10.79 7.98
CA GLU A 485 -46.69 -9.47 7.33
C GLU A 485 -45.32 -9.01 6.78
N MET A 486 -44.23 -9.39 7.43
CA MET A 486 -42.88 -9.06 6.97
C MET A 486 -42.49 -9.90 5.74
N ILE A 487 -42.90 -11.18 5.68
CA ILE A 487 -42.73 -12.05 4.51
C ILE A 487 -43.60 -11.55 3.34
N ASP A 488 -44.86 -11.20 3.59
CA ASP A 488 -45.77 -10.67 2.57
C ASP A 488 -45.27 -9.31 2.03
N SER A 489 -44.74 -8.45 2.91
CA SER A 489 -44.08 -7.19 2.52
C SER A 489 -42.88 -7.42 1.60
N PHE A 490 -42.07 -8.43 1.91
CA PHE A 490 -40.89 -8.77 1.13
C PHE A 490 -41.27 -9.35 -0.25
N GLN A 491 -42.27 -10.24 -0.29
CA GLN A 491 -42.79 -10.82 -1.53
C GLN A 491 -43.47 -9.78 -2.44
N ALA A 492 -44.18 -8.81 -1.85
CA ALA A 492 -44.78 -7.70 -2.60
C ALA A 492 -43.70 -6.78 -3.22
N ARG A 493 -42.62 -6.50 -2.49
CA ARG A 493 -41.47 -5.72 -2.99
C ARG A 493 -40.73 -6.45 -4.10
N LEU A 494 -40.53 -7.75 -3.98
CA LEU A 494 -39.89 -8.58 -5.02
C LEU A 494 -40.74 -8.62 -6.29
N SER A 495 -42.05 -8.81 -6.17
CA SER A 495 -42.99 -8.81 -7.30
C SER A 495 -43.05 -7.46 -8.02
N ALA A 496 -42.95 -6.35 -7.28
CA ALA A 496 -42.88 -5.01 -7.86
C ALA A 496 -41.55 -4.77 -8.62
N LEU A 497 -40.45 -5.32 -8.11
CA LEU A 497 -39.14 -5.25 -8.77
C LEU A 497 -39.14 -6.04 -10.09
N GLU A 498 -39.70 -7.26 -10.08
CA GLU A 498 -39.82 -8.12 -11.26
C GLU A 498 -40.71 -7.47 -12.35
N GLN A 499 -41.82 -6.82 -11.96
CA GLN A 499 -42.67 -6.08 -12.90
C GLN A 499 -41.98 -4.84 -13.48
N THR A 500 -41.06 -4.22 -12.73
CA THR A 500 -40.30 -3.05 -13.18
C THR A 500 -39.24 -3.49 -14.20
N MET A 501 -38.52 -4.59 -13.94
CA MET A 501 -37.57 -5.18 -14.88
C MET A 501 -38.25 -5.72 -16.15
N ALA A 502 -39.47 -6.27 -16.04
CA ALA A 502 -40.27 -6.70 -17.19
C ALA A 502 -40.84 -5.54 -18.03
N ARG A 503 -40.97 -4.33 -17.45
CA ARG A 503 -41.39 -3.11 -18.17
C ARG A 503 -40.22 -2.45 -18.90
N ASP A 504 -39.01 -2.49 -18.36
CA ASP A 504 -37.82 -1.96 -19.04
C ASP A 504 -37.39 -2.82 -20.23
N THR A 505 -37.56 -4.15 -20.15
CA THR A 505 -37.32 -5.05 -21.29
C THR A 505 -38.36 -4.91 -22.42
N ARG A 506 -39.55 -4.32 -22.15
CA ARG A 506 -40.57 -4.02 -23.16
C ARG A 506 -40.47 -2.61 -23.77
N ARG A 507 -39.66 -1.70 -23.19
CA ARG A 507 -39.40 -0.37 -23.78
C ARG A 507 -38.34 -0.37 -24.88
N SER A 508 -37.58 -1.46 -25.03
CA SER A 508 -36.54 -1.64 -26.07
C SER A 508 -36.98 -2.49 -27.25
N ALA A 509 -38.26 -2.86 -27.37
CA ALA A 509 -38.76 -3.64 -28.50
C ALA A 509 -40.21 -3.28 -28.87
N GLU A 510 -40.41 -2.26 -29.70
CA GLU A 510 -41.54 -2.23 -30.63
C GLU A 510 -41.13 -1.65 -32.00
N PRO A 511 -41.76 -2.13 -33.10
CA PRO A 511 -41.24 -2.02 -34.44
C PRO A 511 -41.78 -0.78 -35.17
N VAL A 512 -40.88 -0.07 -35.86
CA VAL A 512 -41.28 0.86 -36.92
C VAL A 512 -41.76 0.03 -38.09
N LEU A 513 -43.01 0.17 -38.52
CA LEU A 513 -43.48 0.17 -39.92
C LEU A 513 -45.01 0.27 -39.99
N GLU A 514 -45.54 1.39 -40.48
CA GLU A 514 -46.65 1.39 -41.44
C GLU A 514 -46.69 2.72 -42.19
N GLY A 515 -46.78 2.64 -43.52
CA GLY A 515 -46.73 3.77 -44.43
C GLY A 515 -48.05 4.04 -45.16
N GLY A 516 -48.04 5.13 -45.92
CA GLY A 516 -48.96 5.41 -47.03
C GLY A 516 -48.82 6.87 -47.51
N PRO A 517 -49.31 7.28 -48.70
CA PRO A 517 -49.44 6.56 -49.97
C PRO A 517 -48.88 7.36 -51.21
N ARG A 518 -48.89 6.72 -52.41
CA ARG A 518 -48.67 7.24 -53.81
C ARG A 518 -47.19 7.55 -54.19
N HIS A 519 -46.63 7.30 -55.39
CA HIS A 519 -47.14 7.20 -56.79
C HIS A 519 -46.25 6.27 -57.69
N GLU A 520 -46.91 5.64 -58.67
CA GLU A 520 -46.53 5.07 -60.00
C GLU A 520 -45.11 5.14 -60.67
N ARG A 521 -44.87 4.11 -61.53
CA ARG A 521 -43.95 3.90 -62.69
C ARG A 521 -42.52 3.38 -62.39
N ASP A 522 -41.90 2.42 -63.09
CA ASP A 522 -42.13 1.70 -64.36
C ASP A 522 -41.26 0.42 -64.42
N GLY A 523 -41.66 -0.57 -65.24
CA GLY A 523 -40.81 -1.56 -65.97
C GLY A 523 -40.01 -2.62 -65.19
N ALA A 524 -40.38 -3.92 -65.19
CA ALA A 524 -40.00 -4.96 -66.18
C ALA A 524 -38.50 -5.33 -66.16
N ALA A 525 -38.02 -6.58 -66.17
CA ALA A 525 -38.60 -7.92 -66.26
C ALA A 525 -37.47 -8.96 -66.08
N ARG A 526 -37.80 -10.16 -65.53
CA ARG A 526 -37.35 -11.53 -65.94
C ARG A 526 -35.82 -11.84 -65.89
N THR A 527 -35.31 -13.02 -65.54
CA THR A 527 -35.81 -14.41 -65.42
C THR A 527 -34.68 -15.29 -64.87
N ALA A 528 -35.04 -16.34 -64.10
CA ALA A 528 -34.59 -17.76 -64.16
C ALA A 528 -33.07 -18.09 -64.14
N GLU A 529 -32.55 -19.19 -63.58
CA GLU A 529 -33.06 -20.38 -62.90
C GLU A 529 -31.84 -21.20 -62.41
N SER A 530 -32.11 -22.15 -61.49
CA SER A 530 -31.45 -23.46 -61.33
C SER A 530 -30.10 -23.62 -60.57
N THR A 531 -30.25 -24.07 -59.33
CA THR A 531 -29.49 -25.07 -58.54
C THR A 531 -29.25 -26.43 -59.27
N PRO A 532 -28.66 -27.49 -58.65
CA PRO A 532 -27.75 -27.63 -57.48
C PRO A 532 -26.60 -28.67 -57.72
N GLY A 533 -25.72 -28.91 -56.73
CA GLY A 533 -24.81 -30.08 -56.77
C GLY A 533 -24.00 -30.32 -55.50
N ALA A 534 -24.18 -31.50 -54.90
CA ALA A 534 -23.63 -31.97 -53.64
C ALA A 534 -22.16 -32.45 -53.67
N GLY A 535 -21.53 -32.53 -52.49
CA GLY A 535 -20.98 -33.82 -52.03
C GLY A 535 -19.46 -34.05 -51.97
N ARG A 536 -19.01 -34.33 -50.74
CA ARG A 536 -18.11 -35.43 -50.31
C ARG A 536 -16.58 -35.23 -50.32
N ALA A 537 -16.00 -35.78 -49.25
CA ALA A 537 -14.59 -35.83 -48.86
C ALA A 537 -13.77 -36.94 -49.53
N HIS A 538 -12.44 -36.78 -49.65
CA HIS A 538 -11.43 -37.78 -49.28
C HIS A 538 -9.97 -37.29 -49.31
N ARG A 539 -9.23 -37.58 -48.21
CA ARG A 539 -7.82 -38.02 -48.05
C ARG A 539 -6.89 -38.14 -49.29
N ARG A 540 -5.67 -37.61 -49.17
CA ARG A 540 -4.34 -38.30 -49.07
C ARG A 540 -3.21 -37.36 -49.54
N GLY A 541 -2.04 -37.48 -48.92
CA GLY A 541 -0.78 -36.85 -49.34
C GLY A 541 0.04 -36.45 -48.14
#